data_AF-A0A524KJK2-F1
#
_entry.id   AF-A0A524KJK2-F1
#
_cell.length_a   1.000
_cell.length_b   1.000
_cell.length_c   1.000
_cell.angle_alpha   90.00
_cell.angle_beta   90.00
_cell.angle_gamma   90.00
#
_symmetry.space_group_name_H-M   'P 1'
#
loop_
_entity.id
_entity.type
_entity.pdbx_description
1 polymer ?
#
loop_
_entity_poly.entity_id
_entity_poly.type
_entity_poly.pdbx_seq_one_letter_code
_entity_poly.pdbx_strand_id
1 'polypeptide(L)'
;MAHSLFEIFRIGVGPSSSHTMGPMLAARMFVLALQERRLLERTDSVRAELFGSLALTGVGHCTDRAILLGLEGNDPCGLDPAVIEPAIERIRGSGRLCVAGRRELGFREAEHLLFQRHESLPRHPNGMRFTARDARGQVLQAEEMYSIGGGAVLREGDDPAAAAGAVSVPYPFGSAAELLALGQDQGREIHELMMANECALRPRTEVEQGLAQIWDVMQDCVQRGFAASGLLPGVIKVRRRAPRLQRVLESEV
;
A
#
# COMPACT_ATOMS: atom_id res chain seq x y z
N MET A 1 -7.01 14.25 -17.18
CA MET A 1 -5.88 13.56 -16.53
C MET A 1 -5.65 12.27 -17.31
N ALA A 2 -4.41 11.95 -17.66
CA ALA A 2 -4.09 10.65 -18.22
C ALA A 2 -3.95 9.65 -17.06
N HIS A 3 -4.71 8.56 -17.11
CA HIS A 3 -4.58 7.46 -16.15
C HIS A 3 -3.71 6.37 -16.76
N SER A 4 -2.76 5.87 -15.99
CA SER A 4 -1.89 4.77 -16.42
C SER A 4 -2.43 3.44 -15.91
N LEU A 5 -2.26 2.39 -16.70
CA LEU A 5 -2.53 1.00 -16.34
C LEU A 5 -1.84 0.61 -15.03
N PHE A 6 -0.64 1.12 -14.77
CA PHE A 6 0.10 0.87 -13.52
C PHE A 6 -0.50 1.59 -12.30
N GLU A 7 -1.44 2.52 -12.49
CA GLU A 7 -2.25 3.08 -11.40
C GLU A 7 -3.42 2.16 -11.04
N ILE A 8 -3.93 1.41 -12.02
CA ILE A 8 -5.02 0.45 -11.86
C ILE A 8 -4.48 -0.85 -11.25
N PHE A 9 -3.42 -1.41 -11.84
CA PHE A 9 -2.77 -2.64 -11.39
C PHE A 9 -1.51 -2.32 -10.60
N ARG A 10 -1.68 -2.17 -9.29
CA ARG A 10 -0.57 -1.96 -8.34
C ARG A 10 -0.25 -3.26 -7.60
N ILE A 11 1.01 -3.67 -7.68
CA ILE A 11 1.55 -4.76 -6.86
C ILE A 11 1.56 -4.30 -5.40
N GLY A 12 1.22 -5.20 -4.49
CA GLY A 12 1.12 -4.85 -3.08
C GLY A 12 0.75 -6.02 -2.18
N VAL A 13 0.60 -5.70 -0.89
CA VAL A 13 0.17 -6.62 0.16
C VAL A 13 -1.31 -6.42 0.51
N GLY A 14 -2.02 -7.54 0.61
CA GLY A 14 -3.41 -7.57 1.07
C GLY A 14 -3.54 -7.49 2.60
N PRO A 15 -4.77 -7.42 3.14
CA PRO A 15 -6.03 -7.66 2.44
C PRO A 15 -6.67 -6.43 1.78
N SER A 16 -6.23 -5.21 2.06
CA SER A 16 -6.92 -3.99 1.60
C SER A 16 -5.96 -2.92 1.09
N SER A 17 -6.25 -2.36 -0.08
CA SER A 17 -5.47 -1.25 -0.63
C SER A 17 -5.65 0.06 0.16
N SER A 18 -6.82 0.31 0.74
CA SER A 18 -7.05 1.51 1.57
C SER A 18 -6.64 1.35 3.03
N HIS A 19 -6.70 0.13 3.57
CA HIS A 19 -6.47 -0.14 5.00
C HIS A 19 -5.18 -0.92 5.28
N THR A 20 -4.47 -1.41 4.26
CA THR A 20 -3.18 -2.10 4.40
C THR A 20 -2.11 -1.36 3.61
N MET A 21 -2.25 -1.26 2.28
CA MET A 21 -1.25 -0.61 1.42
C MET A 21 -1.02 0.86 1.77
N GLY A 22 -2.09 1.66 1.77
CA GLY A 22 -2.01 3.10 2.07
C GLY A 22 -1.36 3.38 3.42
N PRO A 23 -1.83 2.76 4.53
CA PRO A 23 -1.23 2.93 5.84
C PRO A 23 0.25 2.51 5.92
N MET A 24 0.62 1.39 5.30
CA MET A 24 2.01 0.96 5.25
C MET A 24 2.89 1.96 4.49
N LEU A 25 2.42 2.45 3.35
CA LEU A 25 3.11 3.47 2.57
C LEU A 25 3.25 4.78 3.35
N ALA A 26 2.19 5.22 4.04
CA ALA A 26 2.20 6.44 4.85
C ALA A 26 3.23 6.35 5.99
N ALA A 27 3.26 5.23 6.71
CA ALA A 27 4.25 4.97 7.75
C ALA A 27 5.68 4.98 7.17
N ARG A 28 5.89 4.34 6.02
CA ARG A 28 7.18 4.35 5.32
C ARG A 28 7.60 5.76 4.90
N MET A 29 6.69 6.53 4.28
CA MET A 29 6.94 7.91 3.86
C MET A 29 7.36 8.79 5.04
N PHE A 30 6.73 8.61 6.20
CA PHE A 30 7.07 9.34 7.41
C PHE A 30 8.49 9.02 7.90
N VAL A 31 8.86 7.74 8.00
CA VAL A 31 10.18 7.36 8.53
C VAL A 31 11.32 7.67 7.55
N LEU A 32 11.07 7.63 6.23
CA LEU A 32 12.02 8.10 5.23
C LEU A 32 12.19 9.62 5.29
N ALA A 33 11.12 10.39 5.54
CA ALA A 33 11.22 11.83 5.74
C ALA A 33 12.06 12.19 6.98
N LEU A 34 11.96 11.39 8.07
CA LEU A 34 12.83 11.55 9.24
C LEU A 34 14.30 11.30 8.90
N GLN A 35 14.60 10.31 8.05
CA GLN A 35 15.96 10.04 7.58
C GLN A 35 16.51 11.18 6.73
N GLU A 36 15.74 11.63 5.75
CA GLU A 36 16.11 12.71 4.83
C GLU A 36 16.41 14.01 5.60
N ARG A 37 15.60 14.33 6.61
CA ARG A 37 15.77 15.51 7.47
C ARG A 37 16.83 15.33 8.57
N ARG A 38 17.51 14.17 8.61
CA ARG A 38 18.52 13.82 9.63
C ARG A 38 17.97 13.89 11.07
N LEU A 39 16.68 13.61 11.25
CA LEU A 39 16.00 13.58 12.54
C LEU A 39 15.98 12.19 13.17
N LEU A 40 16.16 11.12 12.36
CA LEU A 40 16.10 9.74 12.84
C LEU A 40 17.05 9.47 14.03
N GLU A 41 18.26 10.03 14.01
CA GLU A 41 19.25 9.89 15.09
C GLU A 41 18.90 10.65 16.37
N ARG A 42 17.89 11.53 16.34
CA ARG A 42 17.35 12.20 17.53
C ARG A 42 16.03 11.60 18.01
N THR A 43 15.34 10.83 17.19
CA THR A 43 14.04 10.22 17.50
C THR A 43 14.16 9.11 18.54
N ASP A 44 13.57 9.31 19.72
CA ASP A 44 13.52 8.32 20.80
C ASP A 44 12.20 7.54 20.83
N SER A 45 11.11 8.13 20.33
CA SER A 45 9.83 7.43 20.16
C SER A 45 9.10 7.85 18.89
N VAL A 46 8.36 6.89 18.32
CA VAL A 46 7.46 7.10 17.19
C VAL A 46 6.07 6.63 17.59
N ARG A 47 5.06 7.45 17.29
CA ARG A 47 3.64 7.17 17.54
C ARG A 47 2.86 7.30 16.23
N ALA A 48 1.96 6.36 16.01
CA ALA A 48 0.98 6.35 14.94
C ALA A 48 -0.44 6.36 15.54
N GLU A 49 -1.26 7.29 15.07
CA GLU A 49 -2.66 7.43 15.46
C GLU A 49 -3.53 7.24 14.23
N LEU A 50 -4.51 6.35 14.31
CA LEU A 50 -5.44 6.04 13.23
C LEU A 50 -6.80 6.63 13.58
N PHE A 51 -7.46 7.27 12.62
CA PHE A 51 -8.72 8.00 12.81
C PHE A 51 -9.85 7.43 11.95
N GLY A 52 -11.10 7.76 12.29
CA GLY A 52 -12.28 7.48 11.47
C GLY A 52 -12.45 6.00 11.08
N SER A 53 -12.79 5.74 9.81
CA SER A 53 -13.03 4.38 9.29
C SER A 53 -11.83 3.46 9.41
N LEU A 54 -10.62 4.03 9.34
CA LEU A 54 -9.37 3.29 9.51
C LEU A 54 -9.22 2.78 10.95
N ALA A 55 -9.60 3.58 11.94
CA ALA A 55 -9.59 3.18 13.35
C ALA A 55 -10.63 2.09 13.67
N LEU A 56 -11.79 2.15 13.02
CA LEU A 56 -12.90 1.24 13.27
C LEU A 56 -12.64 -0.15 12.72
N THR A 57 -12.10 -0.25 11.49
CA THR A 57 -11.96 -1.52 10.78
C THR A 57 -10.51 -2.00 10.67
N GLY A 58 -9.54 -1.22 11.14
CA GLY A 58 -8.13 -1.44 10.86
C GLY A 58 -7.59 -2.78 11.34
N VAL A 59 -8.02 -3.28 12.50
CA VAL A 59 -7.61 -4.60 13.00
C VAL A 59 -8.07 -5.73 12.08
N GLY A 60 -9.29 -5.65 11.55
CA GLY A 60 -9.81 -6.63 10.58
C GLY A 60 -9.07 -6.59 9.24
N HIS A 61 -8.51 -5.43 8.88
CA HIS A 61 -7.75 -5.21 7.66
C HIS A 61 -6.23 -5.29 7.85
N CYS A 62 -5.75 -5.72 9.02
CA CYS A 62 -4.32 -5.80 9.33
C CYS A 62 -3.58 -4.45 9.24
N THR A 63 -4.28 -3.33 9.49
CA THR A 63 -3.70 -1.98 9.48
C THR A 63 -2.63 -1.81 10.55
N ASP A 64 -2.81 -2.44 11.71
CA ASP A 64 -1.79 -2.50 12.76
C ASP A 64 -0.47 -3.05 12.23
N ARG A 65 -0.53 -4.21 11.58
CA ARG A 65 0.64 -4.90 11.00
C ARG A 65 1.27 -4.07 9.88
N ALA A 66 0.43 -3.47 9.03
CA ALA A 66 0.85 -2.58 7.96
C ALA A 66 1.66 -1.38 8.47
N ILE A 67 1.17 -0.72 9.53
CA ILE A 67 1.87 0.42 10.15
C ILE A 67 3.21 -0.03 10.72
N LEU A 68 3.27 -1.13 11.45
CA LEU A 68 4.51 -1.64 12.04
C LEU A 68 5.57 -1.90 10.97
N LEU A 69 5.21 -2.61 9.91
CA LEU A 69 6.13 -2.93 8.81
C LEU A 69 6.57 -1.66 8.06
N GLY A 70 5.64 -0.73 7.81
CA GLY A 70 5.93 0.54 7.16
C GLY A 70 6.86 1.41 8.00
N LEU A 71 6.71 1.43 9.33
CA LEU A 71 7.61 2.15 10.24
C LEU A 71 9.01 1.54 10.26
N GLU A 72 9.17 0.24 10.02
CA GLU A 72 10.49 -0.37 9.78
C GLU A 72 11.06 -0.06 8.39
N GLY A 73 10.33 0.68 7.55
CA GLY A 73 10.77 1.13 6.22
C GLY A 73 10.44 0.18 5.07
N ASN A 74 9.71 -0.91 5.34
CA ASN A 74 9.35 -1.89 4.32
C ASN A 74 8.44 -1.28 3.26
N ASP A 75 8.75 -1.51 1.99
CA ASP A 75 7.92 -1.11 0.86
C ASP A 75 6.83 -2.16 0.61
N PRO A 76 5.53 -1.80 0.66
CA PRO A 76 4.47 -2.76 0.43
C PRO A 76 4.48 -3.39 -0.97
N CYS A 77 5.08 -2.74 -1.98
CA CYS A 77 5.18 -3.29 -3.34
C CYS A 77 6.28 -4.37 -3.47
N GLY A 78 7.33 -4.29 -2.64
CA GLY A 78 8.48 -5.19 -2.69
C GLY A 78 8.59 -6.17 -1.52
N LEU A 79 7.63 -6.12 -0.59
CA LEU A 79 7.65 -6.96 0.61
C LEU A 79 7.30 -8.41 0.27
N ASP A 80 8.19 -9.33 0.61
CA ASP A 80 7.89 -10.76 0.60
C ASP A 80 6.82 -11.09 1.67
N PRO A 81 5.66 -11.64 1.31
CA PRO A 81 4.65 -12.03 2.29
C PRO A 81 5.16 -13.02 3.34
N ALA A 82 6.20 -13.81 3.05
CA ALA A 82 6.77 -14.77 3.98
C ALA A 82 7.46 -14.12 5.20
N VAL A 83 7.96 -12.88 5.06
CA VAL A 83 8.63 -12.18 6.16
C VAL A 83 7.67 -11.45 7.10
N ILE A 84 6.40 -11.30 6.70
CA ILE A 84 5.40 -10.52 7.45
C ILE A 84 5.18 -11.12 8.84
N GLU A 85 4.81 -12.40 8.97
CA GLU A 85 4.51 -12.99 10.28
C GLU A 85 5.73 -13.00 11.22
N PRO A 86 6.92 -13.48 10.78
CA PRO A 86 8.10 -13.45 11.63
C PRO A 86 8.50 -12.05 12.10
N ALA A 87 8.34 -11.03 11.25
CA ALA A 87 8.62 -9.65 11.62
C ALA A 87 7.65 -9.14 12.70
N ILE A 88 6.36 -9.41 12.55
CA ILE A 88 5.33 -9.02 13.53
C ILE A 88 5.55 -9.72 14.87
N GLU A 89 5.84 -11.02 14.85
CA GLU A 89 6.16 -11.79 16.06
C GLU A 89 7.40 -11.24 16.78
N ARG A 90 8.46 -10.89 16.03
CA ARG A 90 9.65 -10.25 16.60
C ARG A 90 9.32 -8.91 17.27
N ILE A 91 8.58 -8.03 16.59
CA ILE A 91 8.24 -6.70 17.12
C ILE A 91 7.43 -6.84 18.41
N ARG A 92 6.42 -7.70 18.40
CA ARG A 92 5.54 -7.96 19.56
C ARG A 92 6.26 -8.65 20.71
N GLY A 93 7.11 -9.62 20.40
CA GLY A 93 7.85 -10.39 21.41
C GLY A 93 8.96 -9.58 22.08
N SER A 94 9.65 -8.73 21.33
CA SER A 94 10.72 -7.88 21.87
C SER A 94 10.22 -6.56 22.47
N GLY A 95 9.05 -6.08 22.03
CA GLY A 95 8.57 -4.73 22.34
C GLY A 95 9.46 -3.65 21.71
N ARG A 96 10.10 -3.96 20.58
CA ARG A 96 11.06 -3.08 19.88
C ARG A 96 10.78 -3.03 18.39
N LEU A 97 11.05 -1.87 17.81
CA LEU A 97 10.81 -1.58 16.40
C LEU A 97 12.10 -1.03 15.77
N CYS A 98 12.53 -1.62 14.66
CA CYS A 98 13.70 -1.15 13.92
C CYS A 98 13.28 -0.06 12.93
N VAL A 99 13.08 1.17 13.43
CA VAL A 99 12.56 2.29 12.63
C VAL A 99 13.46 2.58 11.43
N ALA A 100 12.82 2.61 10.26
CA ALA A 100 13.44 2.74 8.94
C ALA A 100 14.59 1.73 8.68
N GLY A 101 14.58 0.59 9.36
CA GLY A 101 15.59 -0.46 9.26
C GLY A 101 16.95 -0.06 9.84
N ARG A 102 17.04 1.03 10.62
CA ARG A 102 18.31 1.58 11.11
C ARG A 102 18.37 1.78 12.61
N ARG A 103 17.28 2.23 13.23
CA ARG A 103 17.28 2.60 14.64
C ARG A 103 16.28 1.77 15.42
N GLU A 104 16.78 1.00 16.38
CA GLU A 104 15.93 0.23 17.29
C GLU A 104 15.37 1.13 18.40
N LEU A 105 14.05 1.23 18.48
CA LEU A 105 13.33 1.97 19.50
C LEU A 105 12.42 1.04 20.30
N GLY A 106 12.20 1.37 21.58
CA GLY A 106 11.15 0.73 22.35
C GLY A 106 9.79 1.07 21.74
N PHE A 107 8.96 0.05 21.49
CA PHE A 107 7.66 0.22 20.87
C PHE A 107 6.60 -0.61 21.60
N ARG A 108 5.78 0.07 22.39
CA ARG A 108 4.61 -0.50 23.05
C ARG A 108 3.36 -0.18 22.25
N GLU A 109 2.76 -1.15 21.57
CA GLU A 109 1.58 -0.93 20.72
C GLU A 109 0.45 -0.18 21.46
N ALA A 110 0.21 -0.50 22.73
CA ALA A 110 -0.83 0.15 23.54
C ALA A 110 -0.64 1.68 23.73
N GLU A 111 0.60 2.17 23.64
CA GLU A 111 0.96 3.59 23.83
C GLU A 111 1.28 4.28 22.49
N HIS A 112 1.83 3.53 21.54
CA HIS A 112 2.42 4.06 20.31
C HIS A 112 1.56 3.81 19.06
N LEU A 113 0.59 2.89 19.10
CA LEU A 113 -0.31 2.59 17.99
C LEU A 113 -1.76 2.75 18.46
N LEU A 114 -2.31 3.95 18.29
CA LEU A 114 -3.61 4.31 18.85
C LEU A 114 -4.71 4.28 17.79
N PHE A 115 -5.84 3.68 18.16
CA PHE A 115 -7.05 3.61 17.34
C PHE A 115 -8.08 4.61 17.88
N GLN A 116 -8.10 5.82 17.31
CA GLN A 116 -8.99 6.91 17.70
C GLN A 116 -10.37 6.74 17.05
N ARG A 117 -11.16 5.82 17.58
CA ARG A 117 -12.46 5.39 17.01
C ARG A 117 -13.56 6.47 17.05
N HIS A 118 -13.40 7.47 17.91
CA HIS A 118 -14.39 8.54 18.11
C HIS A 118 -13.92 9.88 17.55
N GLU A 119 -12.77 9.91 16.89
CA GLU A 119 -12.20 11.11 16.30
C GLU A 119 -12.00 10.90 14.80
N SER A 120 -12.20 11.96 14.03
CA SER A 120 -11.93 11.99 12.59
C SER A 120 -11.09 13.22 12.25
N LEU A 121 -10.20 13.05 11.29
CA LEU A 121 -9.52 14.18 10.67
C LEU A 121 -10.43 14.83 9.62
N PRO A 122 -10.34 16.15 9.40
CA PRO A 122 -11.33 16.91 8.64
C PRO A 122 -11.34 16.57 7.14
N ARG A 123 -10.22 16.12 6.58
CA ARG A 123 -10.04 16.01 5.13
C ARG A 123 -10.54 14.70 4.52
N HIS A 124 -10.33 13.57 5.20
CA HIS A 124 -10.75 12.26 4.71
C HIS A 124 -10.93 11.26 5.87
N PRO A 125 -11.93 10.35 5.82
CA PRO A 125 -12.24 9.45 6.93
C PRO A 125 -11.15 8.42 7.25
N ASN A 126 -10.27 8.10 6.28
CA ASN A 126 -9.09 7.26 6.50
C ASN A 126 -7.86 8.13 6.87
N GLY A 127 -7.95 8.81 8.00
CA GLY A 127 -6.89 9.69 8.50
C GLY A 127 -5.87 8.96 9.37
N MET A 128 -4.61 9.41 9.28
CA MET A 128 -3.49 8.93 10.09
C MET A 128 -2.66 10.12 10.57
N ARG A 129 -2.16 10.07 11.79
CA ARG A 129 -1.17 11.01 12.29
C ARG A 129 0.06 10.26 12.78
N PHE A 130 1.22 10.65 12.28
CA PHE A 130 2.51 10.13 12.74
C PHE A 130 3.24 11.21 13.52
N THR A 131 3.84 10.86 14.65
CA THR A 131 4.61 11.77 15.49
C THR A 131 5.91 11.12 15.91
N ALA A 132 7.03 11.82 15.73
CA ALA A 132 8.34 11.45 16.23
C ALA A 132 8.76 12.43 17.33
N ARG A 133 9.28 11.90 18.44
CA ARG A 133 9.74 12.69 19.59
C ARG A 133 11.16 12.35 19.96
N ASP A 134 11.87 13.31 20.55
CA ASP A 134 13.19 13.06 21.13
C ASP A 134 13.10 12.48 22.55
N ALA A 135 14.26 12.21 23.16
CA ALA A 135 14.37 11.64 24.51
C ALA A 135 13.81 12.56 25.63
N ARG A 136 13.53 13.84 25.33
CA ARG A 136 12.89 14.78 26.25
C ARG A 136 11.39 14.88 26.02
N GLY A 137 10.85 14.13 25.06
CA GLY A 137 9.44 14.15 24.67
C GLY A 137 9.08 15.30 23.73
N GLN A 138 10.04 16.09 23.26
CA GLN A 138 9.80 17.17 22.31
C GLN A 138 9.45 16.59 20.94
N VAL A 139 8.42 17.12 20.30
CA VAL A 139 8.04 16.71 18.94
C VAL A 139 9.12 17.19 17.97
N LEU A 140 9.77 16.23 17.29
CA LEU A 140 10.70 16.49 16.21
C LEU A 140 9.96 16.70 14.89
N GLN A 141 8.92 15.89 14.66
CA GLN A 141 8.11 15.92 13.45
C GLN A 141 6.74 15.33 13.73
N ALA A 142 5.70 15.93 13.16
CA ALA A 142 4.36 15.38 13.12
C ALA A 142 3.78 15.59 11.72
N GLU A 143 3.14 14.57 11.18
CA GLU A 143 2.50 14.62 9.86
C GLU A 143 1.13 13.97 9.91
N GLU A 144 0.14 14.62 9.29
CA GLU A 144 -1.16 14.05 9.02
C GLU A 144 -1.21 13.56 7.57
N MET A 145 -1.69 12.34 7.38
CA MET A 145 -1.73 11.66 6.09
C MET A 145 -3.06 10.93 5.92
N TYR A 146 -3.49 10.79 4.66
CA TYR A 146 -4.79 10.23 4.32
C TYR A 146 -4.65 9.13 3.27
N SER A 147 -5.27 7.98 3.54
CA SER A 147 -5.38 6.89 2.56
C SER A 147 -6.65 7.06 1.73
N ILE A 148 -6.49 7.54 0.49
CA ILE A 148 -7.61 7.97 -0.38
C ILE A 148 -8.12 6.88 -1.34
N GLY A 149 -7.60 5.65 -1.24
CA GLY A 149 -7.99 4.53 -2.10
C GLY A 149 -6.93 4.17 -3.15
N GLY A 150 -6.99 2.95 -3.67
CA GLY A 150 -6.01 2.44 -4.63
C GLY A 150 -4.56 2.35 -4.10
N GLY A 151 -4.36 2.42 -2.78
CA GLY A 151 -3.05 2.46 -2.14
C GLY A 151 -2.35 3.83 -2.19
N ALA A 152 -3.02 4.88 -2.68
CA ALA A 152 -2.47 6.24 -2.69
C ALA A 152 -2.60 6.93 -1.31
N VAL A 153 -1.62 7.76 -0.99
CA VAL A 153 -1.53 8.53 0.26
C VAL A 153 -1.36 10.00 -0.08
N LEU A 154 -2.13 10.87 0.59
CA LEU A 154 -1.96 12.33 0.54
C LEU A 154 -1.48 12.83 1.90
N ARG A 155 -0.58 13.82 1.91
CA ARG A 155 -0.24 14.58 3.11
C ARG A 155 -1.21 15.74 3.31
N GLU A 156 -1.37 16.16 4.55
CA GLU A 156 -2.06 17.42 4.85
C GLU A 156 -1.32 18.58 4.16
N GLY A 157 -2.07 19.43 3.45
CA GLY A 157 -1.53 20.51 2.62
C GLY A 157 -1.17 20.15 1.18
N ASP A 158 -1.15 18.87 0.78
CA ASP A 158 -1.01 18.51 -0.63
C ASP A 158 -2.26 18.99 -1.40
N ASP A 159 -2.11 19.52 -2.61
CA ASP A 159 -3.25 19.76 -3.50
C ASP A 159 -3.47 18.51 -4.36
N PRO A 160 -4.63 17.81 -4.27
CA PRO A 160 -4.92 16.65 -5.09
C PRO A 160 -4.81 16.95 -6.59
N ALA A 161 -5.07 18.19 -6.99
CA ALA A 161 -4.99 18.63 -8.38
C ALA A 161 -3.54 18.86 -8.86
N ALA A 162 -2.60 19.15 -7.94
CA ALA A 162 -1.20 19.41 -8.30
C ALA A 162 -0.39 18.13 -8.53
N ALA A 163 -0.79 17.00 -7.95
CA ALA A 163 -0.12 15.70 -8.14
C ALA A 163 -0.41 15.08 -9.52
N ALA A 164 -1.54 15.45 -10.15
CA ALA A 164 -1.89 14.98 -11.48
C ALA A 164 -1.32 15.92 -12.55
N GLY A 165 -0.03 15.77 -12.84
CA GLY A 165 0.57 16.42 -14.00
C GLY A 165 -0.26 16.12 -15.25
N ALA A 166 -0.68 17.16 -15.97
CA ALA A 166 -1.40 17.00 -17.23
C ALA A 166 -0.43 16.48 -18.30
N VAL A 167 -0.16 15.18 -18.27
CA VAL A 167 0.65 14.55 -19.31
C VAL A 167 -0.22 14.36 -20.54
N SER A 168 0.23 14.95 -21.66
CA SER A 168 -0.40 14.78 -22.95
C SER A 168 -0.09 13.38 -23.48
N VAL A 169 -1.13 12.61 -23.79
CA VAL A 169 -1.01 11.30 -24.44
C VAL A 169 -1.48 11.38 -25.89
N PRO A 170 -0.98 10.53 -26.81
CA PRO A 170 -1.33 10.60 -28.24
C PRO A 170 -2.81 10.38 -28.54
N TYR A 171 -3.49 9.52 -27.78
CA TYR A 171 -4.87 9.12 -28.02
C TYR A 171 -5.74 9.31 -26.77
N PRO A 172 -6.01 10.57 -26.36
CA PRO A 172 -6.84 10.84 -25.18
C PRO A 172 -8.33 10.56 -25.50
N PHE A 173 -9.06 10.01 -24.54
CA PHE A 173 -10.51 9.77 -24.65
C PHE A 173 -11.20 10.01 -23.31
N GLY A 174 -12.43 10.55 -23.35
CA GLY A 174 -13.28 10.78 -22.18
C GLY A 174 -14.48 9.83 -22.09
N SER A 175 -14.73 9.04 -23.14
CA SER A 175 -15.88 8.13 -23.21
C SER A 175 -15.57 6.86 -24.00
N ALA A 176 -16.39 5.82 -23.79
CA ALA A 176 -16.29 4.60 -24.58
C ALA A 176 -16.55 4.85 -26.08
N ALA A 177 -17.44 5.79 -26.41
CA ALA A 177 -17.74 6.16 -27.79
C ALA A 177 -16.52 6.80 -28.49
N GLU A 178 -15.82 7.72 -27.80
CA GLU A 178 -14.58 8.31 -28.29
C GLU A 178 -13.47 7.28 -28.47
N LEU A 179 -13.30 6.36 -27.53
CA LEU A 179 -12.29 5.29 -27.63
C LEU A 179 -12.52 4.41 -28.88
N LEU A 180 -13.77 4.03 -29.14
CA LEU A 180 -14.14 3.22 -30.31
C LEU A 180 -13.94 4.01 -31.62
N ALA A 181 -14.33 5.28 -31.64
CA ALA A 181 -14.10 6.16 -32.80
C ALA A 181 -12.61 6.33 -33.10
N LEU A 182 -11.77 6.55 -32.07
CA LEU A 182 -10.31 6.63 -32.20
C LEU A 182 -9.72 5.34 -32.78
N GLY A 183 -10.19 4.17 -32.35
CA GLY A 183 -9.73 2.89 -32.88
C GLY A 183 -10.05 2.73 -34.37
N GLN A 184 -11.27 3.11 -34.76
CA GLN A 184 -11.69 3.11 -36.17
C GLN A 184 -10.89 4.10 -37.01
N ASP A 185 -10.75 5.34 -36.55
CA ASP A 185 -10.07 6.41 -37.28
C ASP A 185 -8.56 6.15 -37.46
N GLN A 186 -7.92 5.54 -36.45
CA GLN A 186 -6.49 5.24 -36.47
C GLN A 186 -6.17 3.86 -37.08
N GLY A 187 -7.19 3.03 -37.35
CA GLY A 187 -7.01 1.64 -37.77
C GLY A 187 -6.26 0.80 -36.74
N ARG A 188 -6.54 1.02 -35.45
CA ARG A 188 -5.85 0.39 -34.31
C ARG A 188 -6.84 -0.26 -33.35
N GLU A 189 -6.42 -1.37 -32.78
CA GLU A 189 -7.13 -2.02 -31.68
C GLU A 189 -6.95 -1.24 -30.37
N ILE A 190 -7.88 -1.41 -29.42
CA ILE A 190 -7.86 -0.70 -28.13
C ILE A 190 -6.51 -0.88 -27.40
N HIS A 191 -5.95 -2.09 -27.41
CA HIS A 191 -4.68 -2.36 -26.72
C HIS A 191 -3.50 -1.64 -27.37
N GLU A 192 -3.54 -1.37 -28.68
CA GLU A 192 -2.51 -0.62 -29.39
C GLU A 192 -2.59 0.87 -29.07
N LEU A 193 -3.81 1.43 -28.98
CA LEU A 193 -4.03 2.80 -28.51
C LEU A 193 -3.53 2.98 -27.07
N MET A 194 -3.87 2.03 -26.19
CA MET A 194 -3.41 2.05 -24.80
C MET A 194 -1.90 1.90 -24.70
N MET A 195 -1.28 0.99 -25.46
CA MET A 195 0.18 0.86 -25.50
C MET A 195 0.86 2.16 -25.95
N ALA A 196 0.33 2.83 -26.98
CA ALA A 196 0.86 4.12 -27.43
C ALA A 196 0.72 5.22 -26.37
N ASN A 197 -0.40 5.26 -25.64
CA ASN A 197 -0.60 6.17 -24.52
C ASN A 197 0.39 5.91 -23.37
N GLU A 198 0.62 4.65 -22.99
CA GLU A 198 1.62 4.30 -21.97
C GLU A 198 3.04 4.61 -22.43
N CYS A 199 3.35 4.38 -23.72
CA CYS A 199 4.65 4.68 -24.30
C CYS A 199 4.98 6.17 -24.36
N ALA A 200 3.97 7.04 -24.23
CA ALA A 200 4.18 8.47 -24.09
C ALA A 200 4.63 8.87 -22.67
N LEU A 201 4.38 8.01 -21.68
CA LEU A 201 4.77 8.24 -20.29
C LEU A 201 6.12 7.60 -19.95
N ARG A 202 6.45 6.46 -20.59
CA ARG A 202 7.67 5.70 -20.33
C ARG A 202 8.06 4.85 -21.55
N PRO A 203 9.32 4.39 -21.67
CA PRO A 203 9.74 3.55 -22.79
C PRO A 203 8.93 2.26 -22.91
N ARG A 204 8.68 1.80 -24.13
CA ARG A 204 7.93 0.57 -24.41
C ARG A 204 8.46 -0.65 -23.64
N THR A 205 9.79 -0.78 -23.55
CA THR A 205 10.44 -1.88 -22.82
C THR A 205 10.08 -1.86 -21.34
N GLU A 206 9.92 -0.69 -20.72
CA GLU A 206 9.49 -0.55 -19.33
C GLU A 206 8.02 -0.92 -19.16
N VAL A 207 7.16 -0.55 -20.12
CA VAL A 207 5.75 -0.96 -20.12
C VAL A 207 5.63 -2.49 -20.21
N GLU A 208 6.32 -3.12 -21.14
CA GLU A 208 6.28 -4.58 -21.35
C GLU A 208 6.85 -5.34 -20.14
N GLN A 209 7.96 -4.86 -19.56
CA GLN A 209 8.54 -5.44 -18.33
C GLN A 209 7.59 -5.31 -17.14
N GLY A 210 6.97 -4.13 -16.95
CA GLY A 210 6.01 -3.93 -15.87
C GLY A 210 4.77 -4.82 -16.00
N LEU A 211 4.26 -5.01 -17.22
CA LEU A 211 3.15 -5.92 -17.49
C LEU A 211 3.52 -7.38 -17.20
N ALA A 212 4.71 -7.82 -17.63
CA ALA A 212 5.22 -9.15 -17.33
C ALA A 212 5.37 -9.36 -15.81
N GLN A 213 5.90 -8.36 -15.10
CA GLN A 213 6.03 -8.41 -13.64
C GLN A 213 4.67 -8.54 -12.93
N ILE A 214 3.66 -7.77 -13.35
CA ILE A 214 2.29 -7.89 -12.81
C ILE A 214 1.75 -9.30 -13.03
N TRP A 215 1.94 -9.84 -14.25
CA TRP A 215 1.53 -11.20 -14.59
C TRP A 215 2.20 -12.24 -13.70
N ASP A 216 3.53 -12.19 -13.56
CA ASP A 216 4.28 -13.12 -12.73
C ASP A 216 3.82 -13.07 -11.26
N VAL A 217 3.59 -11.87 -10.72
CA VAL A 217 3.05 -11.70 -9.36
C VAL A 217 1.65 -12.28 -9.20
N MET A 218 0.77 -12.12 -10.20
CA MET A 218 -0.55 -12.73 -10.20
C MET A 218 -0.46 -14.26 -10.19
N GLN A 219 0.42 -14.83 -11.03
CA GLN A 219 0.64 -16.27 -11.11
C GLN A 219 1.20 -16.82 -9.79
N ASP A 220 2.21 -16.16 -9.21
CA ASP A 220 2.76 -16.51 -7.90
C ASP A 220 1.71 -16.41 -6.78
N CYS A 221 0.82 -15.42 -6.85
CA CYS A 221 -0.28 -15.28 -5.90
C CYS A 221 -1.24 -16.48 -5.95
N VAL A 222 -1.58 -16.94 -7.17
CA VAL A 222 -2.39 -18.14 -7.39
C VAL A 222 -1.68 -19.37 -6.83
N GLN A 223 -0.39 -19.57 -7.13
CA GLN A 223 0.40 -20.70 -6.62
C GLN A 223 0.49 -20.70 -5.09
N ARG A 224 0.72 -19.54 -4.46
CA ARG A 224 0.65 -19.41 -3.00
C ARG A 224 -0.73 -19.77 -2.45
N GLY A 225 -1.80 -19.37 -3.15
CA GLY A 225 -3.17 -19.71 -2.78
C GLY A 225 -3.45 -21.22 -2.79
N PHE A 226 -2.86 -21.93 -3.75
CA PHE A 226 -2.91 -23.38 -3.88
C PHE A 226 -2.08 -24.12 -2.81
N ALA A 227 -0.92 -23.58 -2.43
CA ALA A 227 -0.10 -24.15 -1.36
C ALA A 227 -0.63 -23.84 0.05
N ALA A 228 -1.34 -22.73 0.23
CA ALA A 228 -1.77 -22.25 1.55
C ALA A 228 -2.93 -23.07 2.14
N SER A 229 -2.68 -23.73 3.28
CA SER A 229 -3.67 -24.52 4.01
C SER A 229 -4.20 -23.80 5.27
N GLY A 230 -5.15 -24.42 5.96
CA GLY A 230 -5.69 -23.91 7.23
C GLY A 230 -6.87 -22.94 7.08
N LEU A 231 -7.02 -22.09 8.09
CA LEU A 231 -8.13 -21.13 8.22
C LEU A 231 -7.63 -19.71 7.90
N LEU A 232 -8.49 -18.89 7.32
CA LEU A 232 -8.24 -17.46 7.17
C LEU A 232 -8.13 -16.80 8.56
N PRO A 233 -7.28 -15.78 8.70
CA PRO A 233 -7.20 -14.98 9.92
C PRO A 233 -8.54 -14.27 10.21
N GLY A 234 -8.72 -13.80 11.45
CA GLY A 234 -9.95 -13.16 11.92
C GLY A 234 -10.89 -14.08 12.70
N VAL A 235 -12.08 -13.56 13.03
CA VAL A 235 -13.06 -14.19 13.94
C VAL A 235 -13.92 -15.27 13.27
N ILE A 236 -14.13 -15.17 11.95
CA ILE A 236 -15.04 -16.06 11.21
C ILE A 236 -14.37 -17.42 10.90
N LYS A 237 -13.04 -17.51 10.98
CA LYS A 237 -12.27 -18.76 10.85
C LYS A 237 -12.64 -19.59 9.61
N VAL A 238 -12.78 -18.91 8.47
CA VAL A 238 -13.16 -19.52 7.19
C VAL A 238 -12.06 -20.43 6.67
N ARG A 239 -12.37 -21.67 6.29
CA ARG A 239 -11.38 -22.62 5.74
C ARG A 239 -10.97 -22.23 4.31
N ARG A 240 -9.65 -22.27 4.03
CA ARG A 240 -9.11 -22.13 2.67
C ARG A 240 -9.55 -23.31 1.81
N ARG A 241 -10.10 -23.03 0.62
CA ARG A 241 -10.68 -24.06 -0.27
C ARG A 241 -9.83 -24.38 -1.50
N ALA A 242 -9.03 -23.42 -1.97
CA ALA A 242 -8.23 -23.54 -3.20
C ALA A 242 -7.34 -24.79 -3.25
N PRO A 243 -6.60 -25.19 -2.19
CA PRO A 243 -5.75 -26.40 -2.24
C PRO A 243 -6.52 -27.71 -2.43
N ARG A 244 -7.77 -27.78 -1.94
CA ARG A 244 -8.61 -28.96 -2.15
C ARG A 244 -9.19 -28.95 -3.56
N LEU A 245 -9.64 -27.80 -4.03
CA LEU A 245 -10.24 -27.66 -5.36
C LEU A 245 -9.22 -28.00 -6.46
N GLN A 246 -7.99 -27.49 -6.34
CA GLN A 246 -6.91 -27.80 -7.28
C GLN A 246 -6.68 -29.31 -7.41
N ARG A 247 -6.49 -30.02 -6.28
CA ARG A 247 -6.28 -31.48 -6.29
C ARG A 247 -7.40 -32.26 -6.94
N VAL A 248 -8.66 -31.82 -6.78
CA VAL A 248 -9.81 -32.46 -7.42
C VAL A 248 -9.73 -32.30 -8.93
N LEU A 249 -9.54 -31.06 -9.40
CA LEU A 249 -9.50 -30.76 -10.84
C LEU A 249 -8.30 -31.37 -11.55
N GLU A 250 -7.15 -31.50 -10.89
CA GLU A 250 -5.95 -32.14 -11.44
C GLU A 250 -6.05 -33.68 -11.45
N SER A 251 -6.88 -34.27 -10.59
CA SER A 251 -7.11 -35.72 -10.54
C SER A 251 -8.18 -36.23 -11.51
N GLU A 252 -8.95 -35.31 -12.10
CA GLU A 252 -9.98 -35.60 -13.11
C GLU A 252 -9.42 -35.60 -14.55
N VAL A 253 -8.12 -35.38 -14.72
CA VAL A 253 -7.36 -35.44 -15.97
C VAL A 253 -6.48 -36.68 -15.99
#